data_AF-A0A2V8BPR5-F1
#
_entry.id   AF-A0A2V8BPR5-F1
#
_cell.length_a   1.000
_cell.length_b   1.000
_cell.length_c   1.000
_cell.angle_alpha   90.00
_cell.angle_beta   90.00
_cell.angle_gamma   90.00
#
_symmetry.space_group_name_H-M   'P 1'
#
loop_
_entity.id
_entity.type
_entity.pdbx_description
1 polymer ?
#
loop_
_entity_poly.entity_id
_entity_poly.type
_entity_poly.pdbx_seq_one_letter_code
_entity_poly.pdbx_strand_id
1 'polypeptide(L)' 'MYTLVLLRHGESTWNRENRFTGWTDVDLSDRGREEAKEAGRLLKAGGYVVDLAYTSVLKRAIRTLDIALDELDRM' A
#
# COMPACT_ATOMS: atom_id res chain seq x y z
N MET A 1 -14.66 6.30 -20.05
CA MET A 1 -14.12 7.06 -18.91
C MET A 1 -12.92 6.31 -18.39
N TYR A 2 -11.90 6.98 -17.87
CA TYR A 2 -10.71 6.35 -17.30
C TYR A 2 -10.62 6.64 -15.80
N THR A 3 -10.03 5.72 -15.05
CA THR A 3 -9.86 5.79 -13.60
C THR A 3 -8.39 5.58 -13.26
N LEU A 4 -7.84 6.40 -12.37
CA LEU A 4 -6.52 6.23 -11.80
C LEU A 4 -6.65 6.12 -10.28
N VAL A 5 -6.18 5.01 -9.71
CA VAL A 5 -6.10 4.81 -8.26
C VAL A 5 -4.72 5.27 -7.79
N LEU A 6 -4.69 6.09 -6.73
CA LEU A 6 -3.46 6.52 -6.06
C LEU A 6 -3.52 6.08 -4.59
N LEU A 7 -2.57 5.26 -4.16
CA LEU A 7 -2.48 4.75 -2.80
C LEU A 7 -1.14 5.17 -2.18
N ARG A 8 -1.18 5.78 -1.00
CA ARG A 8 0.02 6.02 -0.17
C ARG A 8 0.34 4.74 0.61
N HIS A 9 1.62 4.47 0.86
CA HIS A 9 2.01 3.40 1.76
C HIS A 9 1.36 3.56 3.15
N GLY A 10 1.01 2.44 3.80
CA GLY A 10 0.50 2.44 5.19
C GLY A 10 1.54 2.97 6.20
N GLU A 11 1.14 3.15 7.46
CA GLU A 11 2.02 3.61 8.53
C GLU A 11 3.35 2.83 8.58
N SER A 12 4.49 3.51 8.42
CA SER A 12 5.81 2.89 8.62
C SER A 12 6.28 2.99 10.07
N THR A 13 7.23 2.16 10.48
CA THR A 13 7.82 2.21 11.83
C THR A 13 8.28 3.62 12.21
N TRP A 14 8.92 4.34 11.28
CA TRP A 14 9.36 5.73 11.51
C TRP A 14 8.22 6.75 11.47
N ASN A 15 7.06 6.45 10.86
CA ASN A 15 5.89 7.31 11.05
C ASN A 15 5.33 7.18 12.47
N ARG A 16 5.27 5.94 12.99
CA ARG A 16 4.89 5.65 14.39
C ARG A 16 5.86 6.27 15.41
N GLU A 17 7.15 6.31 15.08
CA GLU A 17 8.20 6.97 15.88
C GLU A 17 8.30 8.51 15.66
N ASN A 18 7.48 9.09 14.78
CA ASN A 18 7.53 10.51 14.38
C ASN A 18 8.93 10.99 13.87
N ARG A 19 9.57 10.18 13.02
CA ARG A 19 10.92 10.41 12.46
C ARG A 19 10.87 10.68 10.96
N PHE A 20 11.70 11.62 10.50
CA PHE A 20 11.89 11.89 9.06
C PHE A 20 12.54 10.70 8.35
N THR A 21 11.78 10.03 7.48
CA THR A 21 12.22 8.80 6.80
C THR A 21 13.06 9.05 5.55
N GLY A 22 12.65 10.00 4.70
CA GLY A 22 13.25 10.21 3.38
C GLY A 22 13.38 8.88 2.59
N TRP A 23 14.59 8.64 2.07
CA TRP A 23 14.94 7.44 1.31
C TRP A 23 15.39 6.26 2.18
N THR A 24 15.41 6.37 3.51
CA THR A 24 15.72 5.23 4.38
C THR A 24 14.66 4.14 4.20
N ASP A 25 15.12 2.91 3.93
CA ASP A 25 14.25 1.81 3.51
C ASP A 25 13.64 1.05 4.69
N VAL A 26 12.88 1.78 5.51
CA VAL A 26 12.08 1.24 6.63
C VAL A 26 10.79 0.57 6.14
N ASP A 27 10.27 -0.37 6.93
CA ASP A 27 9.04 -1.13 6.64
C ASP A 27 7.79 -0.55 7.33
N LEU A 28 6.64 -1.12 6.94
CA LEU A 28 5.34 -0.94 7.57
C LEU A 28 5.35 -1.38 9.05
N SER A 29 4.69 -0.59 9.89
CA SER A 29 4.22 -1.05 11.19
C SER A 29 3.12 -2.10 11.02
N ASP A 30 2.75 -2.77 12.10
CA ASP A 30 1.67 -3.76 12.13
C ASP A 30 0.34 -3.11 11.71
N ARG A 31 0.11 -1.88 12.16
CA ARG A 31 -1.01 -1.03 11.71
C ARG A 31 -0.93 -0.72 10.22
N GLY A 32 0.24 -0.35 9.70
CA GLY A 32 0.42 -0.06 8.27
C GLY A 32 0.13 -1.25 7.35
N ARG A 33 0.21 -2.48 7.87
CA ARG A 33 -0.17 -3.70 7.15
C ARG A 33 -1.69 -3.88 7.11
N GLU A 34 -2.39 -3.62 8.21
CA GLU A 34 -3.86 -3.65 8.21
C GLU A 34 -4.46 -2.50 7.40
N GLU A 35 -3.83 -1.30 7.40
CA GLU A 35 -4.19 -0.19 6.50
C GLU A 35 -4.05 -0.57 5.02
N ALA A 36 -3.02 -1.35 4.66
CA ALA A 36 -2.84 -1.86 3.30
C ALA A 36 -3.89 -2.92 2.92
N LYS A 37 -4.24 -3.84 3.84
CA LYS A 37 -5.31 -4.83 3.61
C LYS A 37 -6.66 -4.16 3.39
N GLU A 38 -7.00 -3.20 4.24
CA GLU A 38 -8.28 -2.51 4.16
C GLU A 38 -8.39 -1.69 2.87
N ALA A 39 -7.29 -1.10 2.38
CA ALA A 39 -7.25 -0.50 1.05
C ALA A 39 -7.57 -1.51 -0.07
N GLY A 40 -7.00 -2.72 -0.02
CA GLY A 40 -7.32 -3.80 -0.97
C GLY A 40 -8.79 -4.21 -0.93
N ARG A 41 -9.35 -4.40 0.28
CA ARG A 41 -10.77 -4.73 0.48
C ARG A 41 -11.73 -3.66 -0.01
N LEU A 42 -11.42 -2.38 0.26
CA LEU A 42 -12.22 -1.26 -0.23
C LEU A 42 -12.19 -1.14 -1.75
N LEU A 43 -11.04 -1.42 -2.38
CA LEU A 43 -10.93 -1.49 -3.85
C LEU A 43 -11.77 -2.65 -4.42
N LYS A 44 -11.72 -3.84 -3.78
CA LYS A 44 -12.51 -5.01 -4.17
C LYS A 44 -14.02 -4.77 -4.03
N ALA A 45 -14.45 -4.22 -2.88
CA ALA A 45 -15.85 -3.87 -2.62
C ALA A 45 -16.35 -2.75 -3.54
N GLY A 46 -15.48 -1.82 -3.96
CA GLY A 46 -15.77 -0.81 -4.98
C GLY A 46 -15.79 -1.32 -6.42
N GLY A 47 -15.47 -2.60 -6.66
CA GLY A 47 -15.41 -3.18 -8.00
C GLY A 47 -14.25 -2.69 -8.86
N TYR A 48 -13.17 -2.18 -8.25
CA TYR A 48 -12.01 -1.69 -8.97
C TYR A 48 -11.13 -2.86 -9.47
N VAL A 49 -10.79 -2.83 -10.76
CA VAL A 49 -9.87 -3.78 -11.40
C VAL A 49 -8.53 -3.07 -11.67
N VAL A 50 -7.42 -3.73 -11.33
CA VAL A 50 -6.05 -3.19 -11.47
C VAL A 50 -5.24 -4.09 -12.39
N ASP A 51 -5.09 -3.69 -13.65
CA ASP A 51 -4.38 -4.47 -14.68
C ASP A 51 -2.87 -4.18 -14.73
N LEU A 52 -2.46 -2.99 -14.26
CA LEU A 52 -1.06 -2.60 -14.10
C LEU A 52 -0.92 -1.77 -12.82
N ALA A 53 0.18 -2.00 -12.09
CA ALA A 53 0.53 -1.26 -10.89
C ALA A 53 1.97 -0.75 -10.97
N TYR A 54 2.22 0.40 -10.33
CA TYR A 54 3.53 1.05 -10.27
C TYR A 54 3.81 1.46 -8.82
N THR A 55 5.05 1.28 -8.36
CA THR A 55 5.47 1.64 -7.00
C THR A 55 6.93 2.10 -6.97
N SER A 56 7.36 2.67 -5.85
CA SER A 56 8.77 3.03 -5.62
C SER A 56 9.61 1.81 -5.24
N VAL A 57 10.93 1.90 -5.35
CA VAL A 57 11.88 0.86 -4.88
C VAL A 57 11.95 0.68 -3.35
N LEU A 58 11.09 1.33 -2.56
CA LEU A 58 11.13 1.31 -1.09
C LEU A 58 10.13 0.29 -0.50
N LYS A 59 10.60 -0.57 0.40
CA LYS A 59 9.88 -1.77 0.88
C LYS A 59 8.49 -1.49 1.45
N ARG A 60 8.28 -0.35 2.11
CA ARG A 60 6.97 0.06 2.65
C ARG A 60 5.92 0.31 1.56
N ALA A 61 6.33 0.85 0.42
CA ALA A 61 5.43 1.10 -0.72
C ALA A 61 5.21 -0.16 -1.55
N ILE A 62 6.24 -1.00 -1.70
CA ILE A 62 6.13 -2.33 -2.32
C ILE A 62 5.15 -3.19 -1.51
N ARG A 63 5.39 -3.39 -0.20
CA ARG A 63 4.52 -4.21 0.66
C ARG A 63 3.09 -3.67 0.82
N THR A 64 2.87 -2.36 0.69
CA THR A 64 1.50 -1.83 0.65
C THR A 64 0.78 -2.25 -0.63
N LEU A 65 1.49 -2.23 -1.77
CA LEU A 65 0.95 -2.71 -3.04
C LEU A 65 0.73 -4.23 -3.00
N ASP A 66 1.72 -5.01 -2.57
CA ASP A 66 1.63 -6.49 -2.51
C ASP A 66 0.39 -6.93 -1.70
N ILE A 67 0.22 -6.37 -0.49
CA ILE A 67 -0.90 -6.70 0.42
C ILE A 67 -2.25 -6.27 -0.18
N ALA A 68 -2.30 -5.11 -0.87
CA ALA A 68 -3.53 -4.66 -1.51
C ALA A 68 -3.90 -5.47 -2.75
N LEU A 69 -2.92 -6.01 -3.49
CA LEU A 69 -3.13 -6.91 -4.63
C LEU A 69 -3.54 -8.33 -4.19
N ASP A 70 -2.98 -8.84 -3.09
CA ASP A 70 -3.34 -10.12 -2.47
C ASP A 70 -4.82 -10.11 -2.06
N GLU A 71 -5.26 -9.11 -1.29
CA GLU A 71 -6.68 -8.96 -0.90
C GLU A 71 -7.60 -8.73 -2.12
N LEU A 72 -7.09 -8.23 -3.26
CA LEU A 72 -7.81 -8.06 -4.53
C LEU A 72 -7.93 -9.33 -5.39
N ASP A 73 -7.28 -10.45 -5.02
CA ASP A 73 -7.09 -11.65 -5.86
C ASP A 73 -6.29 -11.36 -7.15
N ARG A 74 -5.23 -10.53 -7.07
CA ARG A 74 -4.45 -10.03 -8.22
C ARG A 74 -2.92 -10.19 -8.07
N MET A 75 -2.49 -11.23 -7.34
CA MET A 75 -1.08 -11.58 -7.12
C MET A 75 -0.65 -12.83 -7.92
#